data_AF-A0A1I2FH62-F1
#
_entry.id   AF-A0A1I2FH62-F1
#
_cell.length_a   1.000
_cell.length_b   1.000
_cell.length_c   1.000
_cell.angle_alpha   90.00
_cell.angle_beta   90.00
_cell.angle_gamma   90.00
#
_symmetry.space_group_name_H-M   'P 1'
#
loop_
_entity.id
_entity.type
_entity.pdbx_description
1 polymer ?
#
loop_
_entity_poly.entity_id
_entity_poly.type
_entity_poly.pdbx_seq_one_letter_code
_entity_poly.pdbx_strand_id
1 'polypeptide(L)'
;MSAMARPSVPSHRARVLRALGVTPWVQRAQPSLQAAPMAETAATAEVANGHCVVLLPAGCEPRTLDLLGRALIAFGPALARAARIEVRDGKLAAAPLARAYLVFGEAQAHALGRELPAAMLQQAHIVLADEPGAVHSSGAGKRRLWNALRSLRRALAETAG
;
A
#
# COMPACT_ATOMS: atom_id res chain seq x y z
N MET A 1 -35.68 22.09 -12.37
CA MET A 1 -34.84 22.93 -13.24
C MET A 1 -33.46 22.31 -13.32
N SER A 2 -33.13 21.59 -14.42
CA SER A 2 -31.87 20.86 -14.56
C SER A 2 -30.74 21.79 -14.99
N ALA A 3 -29.64 21.81 -14.24
CA ALA A 3 -28.43 22.52 -14.62
C ALA A 3 -27.72 21.77 -15.76
N MET A 4 -27.67 22.37 -16.95
CA MET A 4 -26.87 21.85 -18.06
C MET A 4 -25.37 22.08 -17.76
N ALA A 5 -24.60 21.00 -17.72
CA ALA A 5 -23.14 21.07 -17.65
C ALA A 5 -22.60 21.71 -18.94
N ARG A 6 -21.85 22.80 -18.81
CA ARG A 6 -21.17 23.44 -19.94
C ARG A 6 -20.06 22.52 -20.47
N PRO A 7 -19.89 22.38 -21.79
CA PRO A 7 -18.74 21.65 -22.35
C PRO A 7 -17.44 22.38 -21.98
N SER A 8 -16.49 21.64 -21.39
CA SER A 8 -15.16 22.16 -21.10
C SER A 8 -14.35 22.28 -22.39
N VAL A 9 -13.74 23.44 -22.63
CA VAL A 9 -12.88 23.66 -23.80
C VAL A 9 -11.64 22.77 -23.66
N PRO A 10 -11.28 21.97 -24.68
CA PRO A 10 -10.12 21.10 -24.58
C PRO A 10 -8.84 21.93 -24.44
N SER A 11 -8.01 21.56 -23.46
CA SER A 11 -6.71 22.21 -23.23
C SER A 11 -5.85 22.17 -24.50
N HIS A 12 -4.93 23.13 -24.63
CA HIS A 12 -4.01 23.19 -25.77
C HIS A 12 -3.27 21.85 -25.97
N ARG A 13 -2.82 21.21 -24.88
CA ARG A 13 -2.22 19.88 -24.88
C ARG A 13 -3.13 18.80 -25.47
N ALA A 14 -4.42 18.79 -25.13
CA ALA A 14 -5.37 17.81 -25.66
C ALA A 14 -5.64 17.98 -27.18
N ARG A 15 -5.45 19.19 -27.72
CA ARG A 15 -5.52 19.44 -29.17
C ARG A 15 -4.29 18.94 -29.90
N VAL A 16 -3.09 19.24 -29.38
CA VAL A 16 -1.82 18.77 -29.96
C VAL A 16 -1.74 17.25 -29.97
N LEU A 17 -2.09 16.59 -28.86
CA LEU A 17 -2.06 15.12 -28.80
C LEU A 17 -2.99 14.48 -29.85
N ARG A 18 -4.20 15.05 -30.04
CA ARG A 18 -5.12 14.55 -31.07
C ARG A 18 -4.61 14.79 -32.49
N ALA A 19 -3.96 15.92 -32.75
CA ALA A 19 -3.33 16.18 -34.06
C ALA A 19 -2.20 15.19 -34.39
N LEU A 20 -1.54 14.64 -33.36
CA LEU A 20 -0.53 13.59 -33.48
C LEU A 20 -1.13 12.18 -33.56
N GLY A 21 -2.45 12.03 -33.66
CA GLY A 21 -3.13 10.72 -33.67
C GLY A 21 -3.20 10.04 -32.30
N VAL A 22 -2.86 10.75 -31.21
CA VAL A 22 -2.92 10.22 -29.84
C VAL A 22 -4.26 10.58 -29.21
N THR A 23 -5.00 9.55 -28.78
CA THR A 23 -6.28 9.71 -28.06
C THR A 23 -6.04 9.55 -26.55
N PRO A 24 -5.98 10.64 -25.77
CA PRO A 24 -5.74 10.55 -24.33
C PRO A 24 -6.96 10.01 -23.60
N TRP A 25 -6.78 8.94 -22.82
CA TRP A 25 -7.78 8.44 -21.89
C TRP A 25 -7.75 9.28 -20.61
N VAL A 26 -8.90 9.83 -20.22
CA VAL A 26 -9.02 10.61 -18.98
C VAL A 26 -9.64 9.72 -17.91
N GLN A 27 -9.05 9.71 -16.72
CA GLN A 27 -9.65 9.06 -15.56
C GLN A 27 -10.96 9.77 -15.21
N ARG A 28 -12.06 9.02 -15.07
CA ARG A 28 -13.31 9.58 -14.53
C ARG A 28 -13.04 10.13 -13.14
N ALA A 29 -13.22 11.43 -12.95
CA ALA A 29 -13.19 12.03 -11.63
C ALA A 29 -14.29 11.39 -10.78
N GLN A 30 -13.92 10.71 -9.69
CA GLN A 30 -14.84 10.49 -8.59
C GLN A 30 -15.09 11.85 -7.92
N PRO A 31 -16.31 12.15 -7.44
CA PRO A 31 -16.56 13.38 -6.71
C PRO A 31 -15.61 13.44 -5.52
N SER A 32 -14.65 14.36 -5.61
CA SER A 32 -13.68 14.64 -4.56
C SER A 32 -14.42 15.29 -3.40
N LEU A 33 -14.48 14.62 -2.26
CA LEU A 33 -14.61 15.33 -0.98
C LEU A 33 -13.49 16.36 -0.94
N GLN A 34 -13.84 17.64 -0.80
CA GLN A 34 -12.93 18.77 -0.85
C GLN A 34 -11.69 18.51 0.00
N ALA A 35 -10.54 18.38 -0.66
CA ALA A 35 -9.25 18.38 0.02
C ALA A 35 -8.97 19.80 0.51
N ALA A 36 -8.83 19.96 1.82
CA ALA A 36 -8.35 21.18 2.45
C ALA A 36 -6.95 21.55 1.92
N PRO A 37 -6.57 22.85 1.90
CA PRO A 37 -5.27 23.28 1.41
C PRO A 37 -4.13 22.62 2.20
N MET A 38 -3.23 21.94 1.49
CA MET A 38 -2.02 21.34 2.05
C MET A 38 -1.09 22.44 2.55
N ALA A 39 -1.01 22.58 3.87
CA ALA A 39 0.10 23.26 4.52
C ALA A 39 1.36 22.40 4.37
N GLU A 40 2.41 23.01 3.84
CA GLU A 40 3.75 22.47 3.76
C GLU A 40 4.36 22.52 5.16
N THR A 41 4.16 21.47 5.95
CA THR A 41 4.89 21.27 7.19
C THR A 41 5.85 20.11 6.99
N ALA A 42 7.14 20.43 6.92
CA ALA A 42 8.21 19.46 7.02
C ALA A 42 8.12 18.79 8.41
N ALA A 43 7.39 17.69 8.47
CA ALA A 43 7.32 16.83 9.64
C ALA A 43 8.49 15.86 9.59
N THR A 44 9.42 16.07 10.51
CA THR A 44 10.29 15.03 11.06
C THR A 44 9.51 13.72 11.17
N ALA A 45 10.10 12.62 10.71
CA ALA A 45 9.47 11.30 10.68
C ALA A 45 9.23 10.75 12.09
N GLU A 46 8.27 11.32 12.82
CA GLU A 46 7.45 10.52 13.71
C GLU A 46 6.81 9.45 12.85
N VAL A 47 6.97 8.20 13.25
CA VAL A 47 6.35 7.02 12.64
C VAL A 47 4.85 7.29 12.63
N ALA A 48 4.36 7.91 11.55
CA ALA A 48 2.98 8.30 11.38
C ALA A 48 2.16 7.06 11.67
N ASN A 49 1.39 7.09 12.77
CA ASN A 49 0.63 5.97 13.31
C ASN A 49 0.13 5.08 12.18
N GLY A 50 0.93 4.06 11.89
CA GLY A 50 0.86 3.37 10.62
C GLY A 50 -0.31 2.42 10.75
N HIS A 51 -1.40 2.68 10.04
CA HIS A 51 -2.49 1.70 10.01
C HIS A 51 -2.00 0.35 9.47
N CYS A 52 -0.90 0.34 8.71
CA CYS A 52 -0.28 -0.86 8.16
C CYS A 52 1.25 -0.85 8.28
N VAL A 53 1.82 -2.00 8.65
CA VAL A 53 3.26 -2.29 8.65
C VAL A 53 3.53 -3.50 7.76
N VAL A 54 4.62 -3.46 7.00
CA VAL A 54 5.07 -4.54 6.11
C VAL A 54 6.39 -5.11 6.61
N LEU A 55 6.41 -6.41 6.90
CA LEU A 55 7.59 -7.14 7.36
C LEU A 55 8.18 -7.97 6.22
N LEU A 56 9.46 -7.74 5.94
CA LEU A 56 10.20 -8.36 4.84
C LEU A 56 11.38 -9.16 5.39
N PRO A 57 11.77 -10.27 4.74
CA PRO A 57 13.08 -10.87 4.99
C PRO A 57 14.19 -9.90 4.60
N ALA A 58 15.28 -9.90 5.38
CA ALA A 58 16.49 -9.18 5.01
C ALA A 58 17.12 -9.75 3.72
N GLY A 59 17.81 -8.88 2.96
CA GLY A 59 18.52 -9.31 1.75
C GLY A 59 17.62 -9.57 0.54
N CYS A 60 16.43 -8.95 0.50
CA CYS A 60 15.56 -9.01 -0.68
C CYS A 60 16.23 -8.37 -1.90
N GLU A 61 16.14 -9.06 -3.04
CA GLU A 61 16.56 -8.55 -4.35
C GLU A 61 15.89 -7.20 -4.68
N PRO A 62 16.63 -6.19 -5.20
CA PRO A 62 16.08 -4.86 -5.51
C PRO A 62 14.89 -4.90 -6.45
N ARG A 63 14.90 -5.81 -7.43
CA ARG A 63 13.80 -5.99 -8.39
C ARG A 63 12.51 -6.45 -7.70
N THR A 64 12.63 -7.32 -6.70
CA THR A 64 11.50 -7.80 -5.92
C THR A 64 10.93 -6.67 -5.06
N LEU A 65 11.79 -5.85 -4.46
CA LEU A 65 11.38 -4.67 -3.70
C LEU A 65 10.66 -3.62 -4.57
N ASP A 66 11.11 -3.40 -5.81
CA ASP A 66 10.41 -2.51 -6.75
C ASP A 66 9.00 -3.03 -7.10
N LEU A 67 8.88 -4.33 -7.40
CA LEU A 67 7.58 -4.94 -7.68
C LEU A 67 6.63 -4.87 -6.50
N LEU A 68 7.11 -5.17 -5.29
CA LEU A 68 6.33 -5.02 -4.06
C LEU A 68 5.95 -3.57 -3.83
N GLY A 69 6.87 -2.63 -4.04
CA GLY A 69 6.59 -1.20 -3.94
C GLY A 69 5.47 -0.76 -4.87
N ARG A 70 5.52 -1.16 -6.15
CA ARG A 70 4.46 -0.89 -7.14
C ARG A 70 3.13 -1.52 -6.76
N ALA A 71 3.16 -2.76 -6.27
CA ALA A 71 1.95 -3.44 -5.82
C ALA A 71 1.29 -2.71 -4.64
N LEU A 72 2.06 -2.30 -3.63
CA LEU A 72 1.55 -1.55 -2.48
C LEU A 72 0.96 -0.19 -2.90
N ILE A 73 1.62 0.52 -3.81
CA ILE A 73 1.13 1.79 -4.37
C ILE A 73 -0.21 1.60 -5.08
N ALA A 74 -0.36 0.51 -5.86
CA ALA A 74 -1.58 0.24 -6.62
C ALA A 74 -2.81 -0.03 -5.73
N PHE A 75 -2.60 -0.47 -4.48
CA PHE A 75 -3.69 -0.77 -3.54
C PHE A 75 -4.13 0.42 -2.67
N GLY A 76 -3.44 1.57 -2.78
CA GLY A 76 -3.86 2.84 -2.19
C GLY A 76 -2.90 3.43 -1.16
N PRO A 77 -3.16 4.64 -0.67
CA PRO A 77 -2.21 5.42 0.13
C PRO A 77 -1.86 4.79 1.47
N ALA A 78 -2.80 4.07 2.11
CA ALA A 78 -2.57 3.40 3.39
C ALA A 78 -1.49 2.31 3.29
N LEU A 79 -1.46 1.57 2.16
CA LEU A 79 -0.45 0.55 1.89
C LEU A 79 0.81 1.15 1.27
N ALA A 80 0.66 2.17 0.42
CA ALA A 80 1.79 2.87 -0.20
C ALA A 80 2.73 3.51 0.84
N ARG A 81 2.16 4.03 1.94
CA ARG A 81 2.89 4.69 3.04
C ARG A 81 3.22 3.74 4.20
N ALA A 82 2.90 2.46 4.09
CA ALA A 82 3.17 1.50 5.15
C ALA A 82 4.66 1.42 5.45
N ALA A 83 5.01 1.37 6.74
CA ALA A 83 6.40 1.22 7.16
C ALA A 83 6.91 -0.16 6.71
N ARG A 84 8.09 -0.19 6.10
CA ARG A 84 8.74 -1.43 5.64
C ARG A 84 9.88 -1.75 6.57
N ILE A 85 9.85 -2.94 7.15
CA ILE A 85 10.82 -3.35 8.16
C ILE A 85 11.42 -4.68 7.75
N GLU A 86 12.74 -4.73 7.76
CA GLU A 86 13.49 -5.96 7.53
C GLU A 86 13.62 -6.73 8.84
N VAL A 87 13.27 -8.01 8.80
CA VAL A 87 13.59 -8.96 9.87
C VAL A 87 14.95 -9.57 9.55
N ARG A 88 15.92 -9.34 10.43
CA ARG A 88 17.29 -9.87 10.34
C ARG A 88 17.46 -10.96 11.38
N ASP A 89 17.95 -12.12 10.96
CA ASP A 89 18.23 -13.27 11.85
C ASP A 89 17.03 -13.69 12.72
N GLY A 90 15.81 -13.57 12.18
CA GLY A 90 14.57 -13.87 12.92
C GLY A 90 14.29 -12.93 14.10
N LYS A 91 14.99 -11.79 14.16
CA LYS A 91 14.80 -10.75 15.17
C LYS A 91 14.27 -9.48 14.55
N LEU A 92 13.34 -8.86 15.27
CA LEU A 92 12.78 -7.57 14.96
C LEU A 92 13.17 -6.64 16.11
N ALA A 93 13.91 -5.56 15.82
CA ALA A 93 14.52 -4.72 16.86
C ALA A 93 13.49 -4.01 17.75
N ALA A 94 12.36 -3.64 17.17
CA ALA A 94 11.15 -3.22 17.87
C ALA A 94 9.97 -3.40 16.91
N ALA A 95 8.90 -4.06 17.35
CA ALA A 95 7.68 -4.15 16.56
C ALA A 95 6.88 -2.84 16.69
N PRO A 96 6.74 -2.04 15.62
CA PRO A 96 5.92 -0.84 15.72
C PRO A 96 4.46 -1.22 15.87
N LEU A 97 3.75 -0.47 16.71
CA LEU A 97 2.35 -0.69 16.99
C LEU A 97 1.50 -0.23 15.79
N ALA A 98 0.98 -1.20 15.05
CA ALA A 98 0.08 -1.00 13.93
C ALA A 98 -1.19 -1.85 14.06
N ARG A 99 -2.26 -1.40 13.41
CA ARG A 99 -3.56 -2.12 13.38
C ARG A 99 -3.53 -3.31 12.43
N ALA A 100 -2.69 -3.25 11.40
CA ALA A 100 -2.57 -4.33 10.43
C ALA A 100 -1.10 -4.59 10.05
N TYR A 101 -0.76 -5.86 9.87
CA TYR A 101 0.58 -6.30 9.49
C TYR A 101 0.49 -7.17 8.25
N LEU A 102 1.29 -6.85 7.24
CA LEU A 102 1.56 -7.72 6.11
C LEU A 102 2.92 -8.37 6.32
N VAL A 103 2.94 -9.69 6.43
CA VAL A 103 4.15 -10.45 6.77
C VAL A 103 4.52 -11.36 5.62
N PHE A 104 5.73 -11.21 5.09
CA PHE A 104 6.25 -12.04 4.01
C PHE A 104 7.09 -13.19 4.57
N GLY A 105 6.51 -14.39 4.62
CA GLY A 105 7.15 -15.61 5.11
C GLY A 105 6.83 -15.98 6.56
N GLU A 106 6.99 -17.26 6.89
CA GLU A 106 6.68 -17.82 8.22
C GLU A 106 7.70 -17.40 9.28
N ALA A 107 8.98 -17.30 8.92
CA ALA A 107 10.04 -16.87 9.84
C ALA A 107 9.78 -15.44 10.36
N GLN A 108 9.28 -14.57 9.48
CA GLN A 108 8.92 -13.18 9.79
C GLN A 108 7.68 -13.12 10.68
N ALA A 109 6.73 -14.04 10.49
CA ALA A 109 5.54 -14.15 11.34
C ALA A 109 5.91 -14.59 12.76
N HIS A 110 6.86 -15.52 12.86
CA HIS A 110 7.36 -15.98 14.14
C HIS A 110 8.14 -14.89 14.87
N ALA A 111 8.97 -14.13 14.15
CA ALA A 111 9.67 -12.96 14.70
C ALA A 111 8.68 -11.90 15.19
N LEU A 112 7.63 -11.60 14.43
CA LEU A 112 6.57 -10.68 14.85
C LEU A 112 5.88 -11.17 16.12
N GLY A 113 5.48 -12.44 16.17
CA GLY A 113 4.77 -13.02 17.31
C GLY A 113 5.58 -13.03 18.61
N ARG A 114 6.91 -13.00 18.54
CA ARG A 114 7.78 -12.93 19.72
C ARG A 114 7.91 -11.52 20.30
N GLU A 115 7.87 -10.51 19.43
CA GLU A 115 8.10 -9.11 19.82
C GLU A 115 6.79 -8.36 20.07
N LEU A 116 5.66 -8.82 19.54
CA LEU A 116 4.37 -8.17 19.74
C LEU A 116 3.77 -8.49 21.12
N PRO A 117 3.28 -7.49 21.88
CA PRO A 117 2.49 -7.75 23.08
C PRO A 117 1.23 -8.56 22.77
N ALA A 118 0.88 -9.52 23.64
CA ALA A 118 -0.26 -10.43 23.44
C ALA A 118 -1.60 -9.71 23.22
N ALA A 119 -1.83 -8.60 23.92
CA ALA A 119 -3.04 -7.78 23.76
C ALA A 119 -3.15 -7.18 22.35
N MET A 120 -2.02 -6.79 21.74
CA MET A 120 -1.99 -6.26 20.38
C MET A 120 -2.13 -7.37 19.35
N LEU A 121 -1.57 -8.55 19.61
CA LEU A 121 -1.60 -9.69 18.69
C LEU A 121 -3.05 -10.15 18.46
N GLN A 122 -3.90 -10.08 19.49
CA GLN A 122 -5.33 -10.39 19.39
C GLN A 122 -6.15 -9.32 18.63
N GLN A 123 -5.70 -8.07 18.66
CA GLN A 123 -6.41 -6.94 18.06
C GLN A 123 -5.94 -6.63 16.63
N ALA A 124 -4.72 -7.03 16.29
CA ALA A 124 -4.09 -6.73 15.02
C ALA A 124 -4.56 -7.66 13.89
N HIS A 125 -4.79 -7.09 12.71
CA HIS A 125 -5.06 -7.85 11.50
C HIS A 125 -3.74 -8.29 10.85
N ILE A 126 -3.34 -9.55 11.05
CA ILE A 126 -2.09 -10.11 10.52
C ILE A 126 -2.39 -10.94 9.27
N VAL A 127 -1.81 -10.54 8.14
CA VAL A 127 -1.92 -11.25 6.86
C VAL A 127 -0.57 -11.83 6.47
N LEU A 128 -0.54 -13.16 6.27
CA LEU A 128 0.63 -13.89 5.79
C LEU A 128 0.66 -13.91 4.27
N ALA A 129 1.79 -13.53 3.71
CA ALA A 129 2.12 -13.63 2.29
C ALA A 129 3.31 -14.57 2.09
N ASP A 130 3.40 -15.16 0.90
CA ASP A 130 4.56 -15.95 0.51
C ASP A 130 5.85 -15.11 0.58
N GLU A 131 6.98 -15.77 0.74
CA GLU A 131 8.27 -15.07 0.69
C GLU A 131 8.47 -14.32 -0.65
N PRO A 132 9.19 -13.19 -0.63
CA PRO A 132 9.31 -12.31 -1.79
C PRO A 132 9.90 -13.01 -3.04
N GLY A 133 10.82 -13.96 -2.83
CA GLY A 133 11.39 -14.78 -3.90
C GLY A 133 10.33 -15.67 -4.59
N ALA A 134 9.44 -16.28 -3.81
CA ALA A 134 8.34 -17.11 -4.33
C ALA A 134 7.25 -16.28 -5.03
N VAL A 135 7.00 -15.07 -4.53
CA VAL A 135 6.10 -14.10 -5.19
C VAL A 135 6.63 -13.70 -6.56
N HIS A 136 7.94 -13.47 -6.68
CA HIS A 136 8.56 -13.09 -7.95
C HIS A 136 8.55 -14.23 -8.97
N SER A 137 8.90 -15.44 -8.53
CA SER A 137 9.14 -16.60 -9.40
C SER A 137 7.87 -17.26 -9.95
N SER A 138 6.72 -17.12 -9.27
CA SER A 138 5.50 -17.84 -9.64
C SER A 138 4.27 -16.94 -9.83
N GLY A 139 3.49 -17.22 -10.88
CA GLY A 139 2.17 -16.60 -11.08
C GLY A 139 1.18 -16.93 -9.96
N ALA A 140 1.31 -18.11 -9.33
CA ALA A 140 0.48 -18.48 -8.18
C ALA A 140 0.83 -17.61 -6.95
N GLY A 141 2.11 -17.29 -6.74
CA GLY A 141 2.56 -16.39 -5.67
C GLY A 141 2.02 -14.98 -5.86
N LYS A 142 2.02 -14.46 -7.09
CA LYS A 142 1.41 -13.15 -7.41
C LYS A 142 -0.10 -13.13 -7.12
N ARG A 143 -0.83 -14.20 -7.43
CA ARG A 143 -2.26 -14.32 -7.13
C ARG A 143 -2.52 -14.36 -5.62
N ARG A 144 -1.71 -15.10 -4.85
CA ARG A 144 -1.82 -15.14 -3.38
C ARG A 144 -1.51 -13.78 -2.77
N LEU A 145 -0.46 -13.10 -3.23
CA LEU A 145 -0.18 -11.72 -2.82
C LEU A 145 -1.35 -10.78 -3.14
N TRP A 146 -1.92 -10.86 -4.33
CA TRP A 146 -3.07 -10.04 -4.71
C TRP A 146 -4.27 -10.25 -3.77
N ASN A 147 -4.56 -11.50 -3.40
CA ASN A 147 -5.63 -11.83 -2.47
C ASN A 147 -5.34 -11.31 -1.05
N ALA A 148 -4.10 -11.46 -0.58
CA ALA A 148 -3.64 -10.93 0.70
C ALA A 148 -3.81 -9.39 0.77
N LEU A 149 -3.35 -8.67 -0.26
CA LEU A 149 -3.50 -7.22 -0.35
C LEU A 149 -4.97 -6.79 -0.42
N ARG A 150 -5.82 -7.55 -1.12
CA ARG A 150 -7.26 -7.27 -1.19
C ARG A 150 -7.95 -7.46 0.15
N SER A 151 -7.61 -8.51 0.90
CA SER A 151 -8.11 -8.75 2.26
C SER A 151 -7.68 -7.63 3.21
N LEU A 152 -6.40 -7.28 3.19
CA LEU A 152 -5.83 -6.22 4.00
C LEU A 152 -6.48 -4.85 3.73
N ARG A 153 -6.70 -4.51 2.46
CA ARG A 153 -7.41 -3.28 2.08
C ARG A 153 -8.82 -3.21 2.66
N ARG A 154 -9.53 -4.34 2.75
CA ARG A 154 -10.88 -4.38 3.35
C ARG A 154 -10.82 -4.16 4.85
N ALA A 155 -9.90 -4.83 5.56
CA ALA A 155 -9.71 -4.64 6.99
C ALA A 155 -9.34 -3.18 7.34
N LEU A 156 -8.51 -2.54 6.51
CA LEU A 156 -8.16 -1.13 6.65
C LEU A 156 -9.35 -0.18 6.37
N ALA A 157 -10.27 -0.56 5.47
CA ALA A 157 -11.47 0.23 5.20
C ALA A 157 -12.50 0.10 6.33
N GLU A 158 -12.67 -1.09 6.90
CA GLU A 158 -13.57 -1.36 8.03
C GLU A 158 -13.15 -0.63 9.30
N THR A 159 -11.85 -0.35 9.46
CA THR A 159 -11.30 0.36 10.62
C THR A 159 -11.20 1.88 10.43
N ALA A 160 -11.51 2.39 9.23
CA ALA A 160 -11.51 3.80 8.89
C ALA A 160 -12.92 4.44 8.87
N GLY A 161 -13.96 3.62 8.93
CA GLY A 161 -15.36 4.04 9.10
C GLY A 161 -15.75 4.09 10.58
#